data_AF-A0A1F7MCF2-F1
#
_entry.id   AF-A0A1F7MCF2-F1
#
_cell.length_a   1.000
_cell.length_b   1.000
_cell.length_c   1.000
_cell.angle_alpha   90.00
_cell.angle_beta   90.00
_cell.angle_gamma   90.00
#
_symmetry.space_group_name_H-M   'P 1'
#
loop_
_entity.id
_entity.type
_entity.pdbx_description
1 polymer ?
#
loop_
_entity_poly.entity_id
_entity_poly.type
_entity_poly.pdbx_seq_one_letter_code
_entity_poly.pdbx_strand_id
1 'polypeptide(L)'
;MDGEIVAEFGEVLAAARAAYGIDAPVFAAVVALDALAARAEPPPRHEPLPRFPAVQRDLAFVLAAGQATSAAALEAALAAEAGPLLRHVTLFDVFRFPDGRTSLAWRLVFQAEDRTLTDDEVNAVQERVARRITERFGVTLRSA
;
A
#
# COMPACT_ATOMS: atom_id res chain seq x y z
N MET A 1 15.70 3.08 3.36
CA MET A 1 15.17 4.40 2.94
C MET A 1 16.16 4.99 1.97
N ASP A 2 15.73 5.41 0.78
CA ASP A 2 16.63 5.96 -0.26
C ASP A 2 17.84 5.06 -0.60
N GLY A 3 17.63 3.74 -0.57
CA GLY A 3 18.68 2.73 -0.81
C GLY A 3 19.56 2.38 0.39
N GLU A 4 19.48 3.12 1.51
CA GLU A 4 20.20 2.80 2.75
C GLU A 4 19.39 1.86 3.65
N ILE A 5 20.07 0.83 4.19
CA ILE A 5 19.51 -0.08 5.18
C ILE A 5 19.63 0.57 6.56
N VAL A 6 18.50 0.96 7.16
CA VAL A 6 18.44 1.62 8.48
C VAL A 6 17.89 0.69 9.58
N ALA A 7 17.39 -0.47 9.18
CA ALA A 7 16.87 -1.49 10.08
C ALA A 7 16.90 -2.87 9.42
N GLU A 8 17.04 -3.90 10.25
CA GLU A 8 16.83 -5.30 9.90
C GLU A 8 15.85 -5.90 10.90
N PHE A 9 14.89 -6.68 10.44
CA PHE A 9 13.91 -7.32 11.30
C PHE A 9 13.40 -8.61 10.68
N GLY A 10 12.93 -9.53 11.52
CA GLY A 10 12.38 -10.80 11.06
C GLY A 10 12.34 -11.86 12.15
N GLU A 11 11.99 -13.06 11.73
CA GLU A 11 12.09 -14.23 12.60
C GLU A 11 13.56 -14.63 12.78
N VAL A 12 13.96 -14.85 14.02
CA VAL A 12 15.27 -15.40 14.37
C VAL A 12 15.36 -16.84 13.87
N LEU A 13 16.42 -17.12 13.11
CA LEU A 13 16.69 -18.44 12.55
C LEU A 13 16.59 -19.55 13.61
N ALA A 14 15.96 -20.67 13.25
CA ALA A 14 15.74 -21.78 14.15
C ALA A 14 17.03 -22.29 14.81
N ALA A 15 18.14 -22.34 14.07
CA ALA A 15 19.45 -22.73 14.61
C ALA A 15 19.96 -21.79 15.70
N ALA A 16 19.74 -20.47 15.55
CA ALA A 16 20.08 -19.50 16.57
C ALA A 16 19.19 -19.65 17.80
N ARG A 17 17.88 -19.86 17.63
CA ARG A 17 16.96 -20.11 18.75
C ARG A 17 17.31 -21.37 19.54
N ALA A 18 17.67 -22.45 18.85
CA ALA A 18 18.07 -23.72 19.46
C ALA A 18 19.31 -23.58 20.35
N ALA A 19 20.28 -22.74 19.95
CA ALA A 19 21.48 -22.46 20.76
C ALA A 19 21.15 -21.80 22.12
N TYR A 20 19.98 -21.15 22.23
CA TYR A 20 19.47 -20.56 23.48
C TYR A 20 18.35 -21.37 24.13
N GLY A 21 18.03 -22.57 23.61
CA GLY A 21 16.97 -23.43 24.16
C GLY A 21 15.56 -22.86 24.01
N ILE A 22 15.32 -22.07 22.95
CA ILE A 22 14.01 -21.44 22.71
C ILE A 22 13.25 -22.20 21.63
N ASP A 23 12.17 -22.87 22.04
CA ASP A 23 11.33 -23.68 21.14
C ASP A 23 10.21 -22.87 20.46
N ALA A 24 9.95 -21.64 20.92
CA ALA A 24 8.95 -20.74 20.35
C ALA A 24 9.53 -19.85 19.23
N PRO A 25 8.73 -19.41 18.24
CA PRO A 25 9.15 -18.38 17.29
C PRO A 25 9.60 -17.11 18.01
N VAL A 26 10.76 -16.58 17.61
CA VAL A 26 11.29 -15.31 18.14
C VAL A 26 11.41 -14.34 16.99
N PHE A 27 10.90 -13.13 17.17
CA PHE A 27 11.07 -12.04 16.22
C PHE A 27 11.97 -10.99 16.83
N ALA A 28 12.92 -10.49 16.05
CA ALA A 28 13.85 -9.45 16.45
C ALA A 28 13.88 -8.33 15.43
N ALA A 29 14.24 -7.13 15.89
CA ALA A 29 14.52 -5.98 15.04
C ALA A 29 15.74 -5.24 15.59
N VAL A 30 16.64 -4.84 14.70
CA VAL A 30 17.78 -3.97 14.98
C VAL A 30 17.60 -2.72 14.15
N VAL A 31 17.59 -1.55 14.81
CA VAL A 31 17.31 -0.26 14.18
C VAL A 31 18.43 0.71 14.51
N ALA A 32 19.00 1.33 13.48
CA ALA A 32 19.97 2.40 13.65
C ALA A 32 19.25 3.71 14.01
N LEU A 33 19.14 4.00 15.31
CA LEU A 33 18.39 5.17 15.80
C LEU A 33 18.97 6.49 15.29
N ASP A 34 20.29 6.63 15.19
CA ASP A 34 20.91 7.86 14.69
C ASP A 34 20.57 8.11 13.21
N ALA A 35 20.60 7.05 12.39
CA ALA A 35 20.24 7.12 10.97
C ALA A 35 18.75 7.43 10.77
N LEU A 36 17.89 6.96 11.68
CA LEU A 36 16.47 7.26 11.69
C LEU A 36 16.20 8.70 12.17
N ALA A 37 16.86 9.15 13.24
CA ALA A 37 16.71 10.49 13.80
C ALA A 37 17.16 11.58 12.81
N ALA A 38 18.21 11.34 12.05
CA ALA A 38 18.66 12.23 10.97
C ALA A 38 17.61 12.43 9.86
N ARG A 39 16.59 11.56 9.81
CA ARG A 39 15.50 11.55 8.82
C ARG A 39 14.14 11.81 9.44
N ALA A 40 14.10 12.28 10.70
CA ALA A 40 12.86 12.61 11.37
C ALA A 40 12.08 13.64 10.54
N GLU A 41 10.81 13.36 10.30
CA GLU A 41 9.92 14.32 9.64
C GLU A 41 9.79 15.58 10.49
N PRO A 42 9.62 16.76 9.85
CA PRO A 42 9.32 17.96 10.59
C PRO A 42 8.06 17.76 11.43
N PRO A 43 7.94 18.44 12.59
CA PRO A 43 6.75 18.33 13.41
C PRO A 43 5.50 18.65 12.57
N PRO A 44 4.38 17.94 12.81
CA PRO A 44 3.17 18.12 12.03
C PRO A 44 2.74 19.58 12.08
N ARG A 45 2.43 20.15 10.92
CA ARG A 45 1.88 21.49 10.82
C ARG A 45 0.37 21.43 10.99
N HIS A 46 -0.21 22.52 11.49
CA HIS A 46 -1.66 22.64 11.52
C HIS A 46 -2.21 22.64 10.10
N GLU A 47 -3.09 21.68 9.81
CA GLU A 47 -3.90 21.63 8.60
C GLU A 47 -5.36 21.88 8.97
N PRO A 48 -6.08 22.76 8.24
CA PRO A 48 -7.50 22.97 8.47
C PRO A 48 -8.28 21.67 8.33
N LEU A 49 -9.32 21.50 9.14
CA LEU A 49 -10.23 20.38 8.98
C LEU A 49 -10.85 20.40 7.56
N PRO A 50 -10.98 19.22 6.91
CA PRO A 50 -11.58 19.15 5.60
C PRO A 50 -13.02 19.69 5.63
N ARG A 51 -13.32 20.62 4.72
CA ARG A 51 -14.64 21.28 4.63
C ARG A 51 -15.63 20.54 3.74
N PHE A 52 -15.14 19.66 2.87
CA PHE A 52 -15.90 18.92 1.87
C PHE A 52 -15.82 17.42 2.17
N PRO A 53 -16.87 16.63 1.85
CA PRO A 53 -16.87 15.20 2.15
C PRO A 53 -15.84 14.45 1.29
N ALA A 54 -15.29 13.37 1.85
CA ALA A 54 -14.46 12.43 1.10
C ALA A 54 -15.33 11.39 0.38
N VAL A 55 -14.83 10.89 -0.75
CA VAL A 55 -15.44 9.82 -1.53
C VAL A 55 -14.50 8.62 -1.54
N GLN A 56 -15.04 7.44 -1.25
CA GLN A 56 -14.28 6.20 -1.23
C GLN A 56 -14.57 5.37 -2.48
N ARG A 57 -13.53 4.78 -3.08
CA ARG A 57 -13.63 3.74 -4.12
C ARG A 57 -12.67 2.62 -3.83
N ASP A 58 -13.17 1.40 -3.93
CA ASP A 58 -12.36 0.20 -3.74
C ASP A 58 -12.02 -0.39 -5.12
N LEU A 59 -10.76 -0.80 -5.32
CA LEU A 59 -10.25 -1.44 -6.53
C LEU A 59 -9.55 -2.74 -6.14
N ALA A 60 -9.93 -3.84 -6.78
CA ALA A 60 -9.30 -5.14 -6.54
C ALA A 60 -8.63 -5.65 -7.82
N PHE A 61 -7.41 -6.16 -7.70
CA PHE A 61 -6.62 -6.69 -8.80
C PHE A 61 -6.21 -8.13 -8.52
N VAL A 62 -6.31 -8.99 -9.53
CA VAL A 62 -5.87 -10.39 -9.47
C VAL A 62 -4.50 -10.50 -10.13
N LEU A 63 -3.55 -11.02 -9.35
CA LEU A 63 -2.22 -11.40 -9.79
C LEU A 63 -2.24 -12.89 -10.17
N ALA A 64 -1.63 -13.20 -11.31
CA ALA A 64 -1.45 -14.58 -11.76
C ALA A 64 -0.51 -15.36 -10.82
N ALA A 65 -0.64 -16.69 -10.81
CA ALA A 65 0.27 -17.55 -10.05
C ALA A 65 1.72 -17.31 -10.49
N GLY A 66 2.63 -17.04 -9.54
CA GLY A 66 4.04 -16.77 -9.80
C GLY A 66 4.36 -15.36 -10.32
N GLN A 67 3.39 -14.46 -10.40
CA GLN A 67 3.63 -13.07 -10.79
C GLN A 67 4.44 -12.32 -9.71
N ALA A 68 5.57 -11.73 -10.10
CA ALA A 68 6.52 -11.07 -9.19
C ALA A 68 6.11 -9.65 -8.74
N THR A 69 4.94 -9.16 -9.15
CA THR A 69 4.46 -7.82 -8.79
C THR A 69 4.19 -7.73 -7.29
N SER A 70 4.87 -6.81 -6.60
CA SER A 70 4.62 -6.58 -5.17
C SER A 70 3.40 -5.69 -4.95
N ALA A 71 2.73 -5.87 -3.80
CA ALA A 71 1.64 -4.98 -3.39
C ALA A 71 2.11 -3.52 -3.30
N ALA A 72 3.33 -3.28 -2.81
CA ALA A 72 3.92 -1.93 -2.73
C ALA A 72 4.09 -1.27 -4.11
N ALA A 73 4.48 -2.04 -5.14
CA ALA A 73 4.61 -1.52 -6.50
C ALA A 73 3.24 -1.12 -7.09
N LEU A 74 2.20 -1.91 -6.82
CA LEU A 74 0.83 -1.58 -7.22
C LEU A 74 0.31 -0.36 -6.45
N GLU A 75 0.54 -0.28 -5.14
CA GLU A 75 0.12 0.85 -4.31
C GLU A 75 0.74 2.17 -4.75
N ALA A 76 2.06 2.18 -5.01
CA ALA A 76 2.76 3.35 -5.52
C ALA A 76 2.22 3.81 -6.89
N ALA A 77 1.89 2.85 -7.77
CA ALA A 77 1.30 3.17 -9.06
C ALA A 77 -0.15 3.66 -8.93
N LEU A 78 -0.96 3.08 -8.03
CA LEU A 78 -2.31 3.54 -7.73
C LEU A 78 -2.28 5.00 -7.24
N ALA A 79 -1.36 5.31 -6.33
CA ALA A 79 -1.18 6.67 -5.82
C ALA A 79 -0.82 7.66 -6.95
N ALA A 80 0.10 7.29 -7.83
CA ALA A 80 0.53 8.13 -8.94
C ALA A 80 -0.59 8.38 -9.97
N GLU A 81 -1.36 7.36 -10.35
CA GLU A 81 -2.39 7.46 -11.39
C GLU A 81 -3.70 8.13 -10.89
N ALA A 82 -3.98 8.00 -9.59
CA ALA A 82 -5.16 8.60 -8.95
C ALA A 82 -5.07 10.15 -8.92
N GLY A 83 -3.85 10.69 -8.89
CA GLY A 83 -3.59 12.11 -9.02
C GLY A 83 -3.94 12.94 -7.77
N PRO A 84 -4.06 14.26 -7.89
CA PRO A 84 -4.04 15.19 -6.76
C PRO A 84 -5.27 15.13 -5.86
N LEU A 85 -6.34 14.47 -6.29
CA LEU A 85 -7.55 14.30 -5.48
C LEU A 85 -7.40 13.17 -4.45
N LEU A 86 -6.42 12.27 -4.61
CA LEU A 86 -6.20 11.16 -3.71
C LEU A 86 -5.63 11.66 -2.37
N ARG A 87 -6.27 11.27 -1.26
CA ARG A 87 -5.78 11.50 0.10
C ARG A 87 -5.12 10.27 0.70
N HIS A 88 -5.75 9.11 0.49
CA HIS A 88 -5.23 7.86 1.02
C HIS A 88 -5.42 6.73 0.02
N VAL A 89 -4.42 5.86 -0.07
CA VAL A 89 -4.52 4.53 -0.66
C VAL A 89 -4.16 3.52 0.41
N THR A 90 -4.93 2.45 0.56
CA THR A 90 -4.69 1.46 1.61
C THR A 90 -5.06 0.07 1.13
N LEU A 91 -4.11 -0.86 1.17
CA LEU A 91 -4.40 -2.28 1.00
C LEU A 91 -5.21 -2.78 2.20
N PHE A 92 -6.44 -3.24 1.97
CA PHE A 92 -7.32 -3.68 3.06
C PHE A 92 -7.74 -5.14 2.96
N ASP A 93 -7.59 -5.78 1.80
CA ASP A 93 -7.90 -7.20 1.64
C ASP A 93 -6.87 -7.92 0.75
N VAL A 94 -6.51 -9.13 1.17
CA VAL A 94 -5.58 -10.03 0.49
C VAL A 94 -6.20 -11.43 0.49
N PHE A 95 -6.70 -11.86 -0.66
CA PHE A 95 -7.31 -13.16 -0.84
C PHE A 95 -6.45 -14.06 -1.73
N ARG A 96 -6.11 -15.26 -1.26
CA ARG A 96 -5.29 -16.23 -2.00
C ARG A 96 -6.18 -17.36 -2.52
N PHE A 97 -6.10 -17.64 -3.82
CA PHE A 97 -6.84 -18.71 -4.47
C PHE A 97 -6.07 -20.04 -4.37
N PRO A 98 -6.76 -21.20 -4.40
CA PRO A 98 -6.11 -22.51 -4.43
C PRO A 98 -5.21 -22.76 -5.64
N ASP A 99 -5.49 -22.08 -6.76
CA ASP A 99 -4.72 -22.16 -8.01
C ASP A 99 -3.44 -21.29 -8.01
N GLY A 100 -3.11 -20.67 -6.86
CA GLY A 100 -1.92 -19.84 -6.69
C GLY A 100 -2.10 -18.37 -7.10
N ARG A 101 -3.28 -17.97 -7.62
CA ARG A 101 -3.58 -16.54 -7.85
C ARG A 101 -3.77 -15.81 -6.53
N THR A 102 -3.58 -14.49 -6.54
CA THR A 102 -3.84 -13.62 -5.38
C THR A 102 -4.65 -12.40 -5.80
N SER A 103 -5.75 -12.12 -5.11
CA SER A 103 -6.53 -10.88 -5.23
C SER A 103 -6.09 -9.92 -4.14
N LEU A 104 -5.71 -8.71 -4.52
CA LEU A 104 -5.35 -7.62 -3.63
C LEU A 104 -6.35 -6.49 -3.81
N ALA A 105 -6.95 -5.99 -2.73
CA ALA A 105 -7.92 -4.89 -2.79
C ALA A 105 -7.43 -3.65 -2.04
N TRP A 106 -7.46 -2.52 -2.74
CA TRP A 106 -7.13 -1.22 -2.20
C TRP A 106 -8.36 -0.34 -2.08
N ARG A 107 -8.37 0.44 -1.02
CA ARG A 107 -9.28 1.53 -0.79
C ARG A 107 -8.60 2.84 -1.18
N LEU A 108 -9.22 3.58 -2.08
CA LEU A 108 -8.79 4.91 -2.49
C LEU A 108 -9.79 5.93 -1.92
N VAL A 109 -9.27 6.91 -1.19
CA VAL A 109 -10.04 8.01 -0.60
C VAL A 109 -9.74 9.29 -1.37
N PHE A 110 -10.76 9.87 -1.98
CA PHE A 110 -10.67 11.09 -2.77
C PHE A 110 -11.32 12.27 -2.06
N GLN A 111 -10.70 13.44 -2.12
CA GLN A 111 -11.26 14.65 -1.52
C GLN A 111 -10.64 15.92 -2.12
N ALA A 112 -11.50 16.82 -2.58
CA ALA A 112 -11.12 18.17 -2.98
C ALA A 112 -11.16 19.15 -1.79
N GLU A 113 -10.37 20.22 -1.87
CA GLU A 113 -10.26 21.23 -0.80
C GLU A 113 -11.26 22.38 -0.95
N ASP A 114 -11.82 22.52 -2.15
CA ASP A 114 -12.59 23.69 -2.60
C ASP A 114 -14.04 23.34 -3.01
N ARG A 115 -14.37 22.05 -3.16
CA ARG A 115 -15.70 21.59 -3.57
C ARG A 115 -15.99 20.15 -3.15
N THR A 116 -17.28 19.80 -3.19
CA THR A 116 -17.71 18.39 -3.13
C THR A 116 -17.43 17.73 -4.47
N LEU A 117 -16.77 16.57 -4.44
CA LEU A 117 -16.55 15.74 -5.63
C LEU A 117 -17.86 15.09 -6.09
N THR A 118 -18.09 15.05 -7.40
CA THR A 118 -19.22 14.30 -7.97
C THR A 118 -18.84 12.84 -8.20
N ASP A 119 -19.84 11.95 -8.25
CA ASP A 119 -19.59 10.55 -8.55
C ASP A 119 -18.95 10.37 -9.94
N ASP A 120 -19.38 11.15 -10.94
CA ASP A 120 -18.83 11.08 -12.31
C ASP A 120 -17.33 11.41 -12.36
N GLU A 121 -16.90 12.42 -11.60
CA GLU A 121 -15.49 12.79 -11.51
C GLU A 121 -14.65 11.67 -10.91
N VAL A 122 -15.12 11.08 -9.82
CA VAL A 122 -14.42 10.01 -9.12
C VAL A 122 -14.42 8.73 -9.95
N ASN A 123 -15.52 8.41 -10.63
CA ASN A 123 -15.64 7.26 -11.51
C ASN A 123 -14.67 7.38 -12.70
N ALA A 124 -14.57 8.55 -13.33
CA ALA A 124 -13.61 8.79 -14.42
C ALA A 124 -12.15 8.61 -13.96
N VAL A 125 -11.83 9.00 -12.73
CA VAL A 125 -10.51 8.74 -12.12
C VAL A 125 -10.32 7.24 -11.90
N GLN A 126 -11.30 6.56 -11.30
CA GLN A 126 -11.24 5.14 -11.00
C GLN A 126 -11.03 4.29 -12.28
N GLU A 127 -11.79 4.56 -13.35
CA GLU A 127 -11.67 3.86 -14.62
C GLU A 127 -10.29 4.06 -15.26
N ARG A 128 -9.79 5.30 -15.24
CA ARG A 128 -8.45 5.63 -15.75
C ARG A 128 -7.38 4.86 -14.97
N VAL A 129 -7.45 4.88 -13.63
CA VAL A 129 -6.52 4.19 -12.74
C VAL A 129 -6.54 2.69 -13.01
N ALA A 130 -7.72 2.07 -12.98
CA ALA A 130 -7.87 0.64 -13.19
C ALA A 130 -7.29 0.17 -14.53
N ARG A 131 -7.56 0.94 -15.60
CA ARG A 131 -7.00 0.67 -16.93
C ARG A 131 -5.48 0.78 -16.93
N ARG A 132 -4.91 1.86 -16.41
CA ARG A 132 -3.46 2.10 -16.38
C ARG A 132 -2.71 1.03 -15.58
N ILE A 133 -3.27 0.62 -14.44
CA ILE A 133 -2.69 -0.44 -13.61
C ILE A 133 -2.73 -1.79 -14.34
N THR A 134 -3.87 -2.11 -14.96
CA THR A 134 -4.01 -3.33 -15.77
C THR A 134 -3.01 -3.37 -16.93
N GLU A 135 -2.90 -2.29 -17.69
CA GLU A 135 -1.96 -2.15 -18.81
C GLU A 135 -0.49 -2.26 -18.35
N ARG A 136 -0.13 -1.60 -17.25
CA ARG A 136 1.27 -1.51 -16.79
C ARG A 136 1.77 -2.78 -16.12
N PHE A 137 0.94 -3.46 -15.35
CA PHE A 137 1.35 -4.61 -14.53
C PHE A 137 0.83 -5.96 -15.05
N GLY A 138 -0.01 -5.96 -16.10
CA GLY A 138 -0.61 -7.18 -16.61
C GLY A 138 -1.52 -7.89 -15.58
N VAL A 139 -2.06 -7.14 -14.62
CA VAL A 139 -3.00 -7.64 -13.62
C VAL A 139 -4.43 -7.49 -14.13
N THR A 140 -5.34 -8.34 -13.66
CA THR A 140 -6.75 -8.24 -14.06
C THR A 140 -7.55 -7.50 -13.00
N LEU A 141 -8.29 -6.46 -13.40
CA LEU A 141 -9.28 -5.84 -12.51
C LEU A 141 -10.36 -6.88 -12.14
N ARG A 142 -10.58 -7.06 -10.85
CA ARG A 142 -11.69 -7.84 -10.32
C ARG A 142 -12.90 -6.91 -10.20
N SER A 143 -13.84 -7.01 -11.14
CA SER A 143 -15.14 -6.38 -10.97
C SER A 143 -15.89 -7.08 -9.83
N ALA A 144 -16.56 -6.29 -8.99
CA ALA A 144 -17.58 -6.79 -8.08
C ALA A 144 -18.79 -7.31 -8.86
#